data_AF-A0A7C1HT05-F1
#
_entry.id   AF-A0A7C1HT05-F1
#
_cell.length_a   1.000
_cell.length_b   1.000
_cell.length_c   1.000
_cell.angle_alpha   90.00
_cell.angle_beta   90.00
_cell.angle_gamma   90.00
#
_symmetry.space_group_name_H-M   'P 1'
#
loop_
_entity.id
_entity.type
_entity.pdbx_description
1 polymer ?
#
loop_
_entity_poly.entity_id
_entity_poly.type
_entity_poly.pdbx_seq_one_letter_code
_entity_poly.pdbx_strand_id
1 'polypeptide(L)'
;MLKGTSIYIEDNRIIEFRKQEADHIIDASGHLVMPGLVNMHTHVPMTFLRGVAEDRPLQDWLSQVVWPREAKSFTIYCMPPKEVMWHTLS
;
A
#
# COMPACT_ATOMS: atom_id res chain seq x y z
N MET A 1 -6.97 5.60 24.91
CA MET A 1 -6.72 6.72 23.99
C MET A 1 -6.20 7.89 24.80
N LEU A 2 -4.97 8.34 24.54
CA LEU A 2 -4.38 9.49 25.21
C LEU A 2 -5.02 10.77 24.64
N LYS A 3 -5.39 11.72 25.50
CA LYS A 3 -6.03 12.99 25.10
C LYS A 3 -5.10 14.15 25.43
N GLY A 4 -4.98 15.11 24.51
CA GLY A 4 -4.17 16.32 24.72
C GLY A 4 -2.70 16.03 25.02
N THR A 5 -2.17 14.92 24.48
CA THR A 5 -0.79 14.47 24.70
C THR A 5 0.07 14.78 23.48
N SER A 6 1.32 15.16 23.71
CA SER A 6 2.32 15.35 22.67
C SER A 6 3.19 14.09 22.53
N ILE A 7 3.69 13.84 21.32
CA ILE A 7 4.63 12.74 21.04
C ILE A 7 5.97 13.38 20.69
N TYR A 8 7.03 13.05 21.44
CA TYR A 8 8.39 13.47 21.15
C TYR A 8 9.12 12.39 20.35
N ILE A 9 9.76 12.80 19.27
CA ILE A 9 10.40 11.93 18.28
C ILE A 9 11.84 12.40 18.10
N GLU A 10 12.77 11.45 18.21
CA GLU A 10 14.20 11.66 17.98
C GLU A 10 14.74 10.44 17.21
N ASP A 11 15.67 10.65 16.27
CA ASP A 11 16.28 9.58 15.46
C ASP A 11 15.26 8.59 14.85
N ASN A 12 14.14 9.11 14.34
CA ASN A 12 13.02 8.36 13.76
C ASN A 12 12.33 7.38 14.73
N ARG A 13 12.41 7.62 16.05
CA ARG A 13 11.76 6.79 17.08
C ARG A 13 10.92 7.66 18.01
N ILE A 14 9.81 7.10 18.47
CA ILE A 14 9.04 7.70 19.56
C ILE A 14 9.82 7.47 20.84
N ILE A 15 10.21 8.56 21.50
CA ILE A 15 10.97 8.51 22.75
C ILE A 15 10.02 8.63 23.93
N GLU A 16 9.13 9.63 23.91
CA GLU A 16 8.23 9.94 25.03
C GLU A 16 6.89 10.51 24.57
N PHE A 17 5.89 10.43 25.46
CA PHE A 17 4.55 11.00 25.29
C PHE A 17 4.37 12.23 26.18
N ARG A 18 5.20 13.25 25.98
CA ARG A 18 5.20 14.52 26.73
C ARG A 18 5.58 15.66 25.78
N LYS A 19 5.13 16.88 26.11
CA LYS A 19 5.61 18.09 25.45
C LYS A 19 7.08 18.34 25.83
N GLN A 20 7.90 18.56 24.81
CA GLN A 20 9.33 18.84 24.88
C GLN A 20 9.63 19.99 23.92
N GLU A 21 10.75 20.68 24.13
CA GLU A 21 11.29 21.57 23.10
C GLU A 21 11.82 20.70 21.95
N ALA A 22 11.58 21.13 20.72
CA ALA A 22 11.97 20.39 19.53
C ALA A 22 12.30 21.37 18.40
N ASP A 23 13.21 20.97 17.51
CA ASP A 23 13.55 21.78 16.33
C ASP A 23 12.34 21.99 15.40
N HIS A 24 11.38 21.06 15.43
CA HIS A 24 10.15 21.12 14.66
C HIS A 24 8.93 20.69 15.50
N ILE A 25 7.87 21.50 15.49
CA ILE A 25 6.62 21.24 16.22
C ILE A 25 5.46 21.18 15.23
N ILE A 26 4.64 20.13 15.32
CA ILE A 26 3.39 19.99 14.58
C ILE A 26 2.22 20.13 15.57
N ASP A 27 1.37 21.12 15.38
CA ASP A 27 0.12 21.24 16.14
C ASP A 27 -0.96 20.35 15.51
N ALA A 28 -1.19 19.19 16.12
CA ALA A 28 -2.22 18.25 15.75
C ALA A 28 -3.48 18.35 16.64
N SER A 29 -3.70 19.50 17.29
CA SER A 29 -4.90 19.72 18.11
C SER A 29 -6.18 19.48 17.31
N GLY A 30 -7.15 18.77 17.91
CA GLY A 30 -8.39 18.38 17.23
C GLY A 30 -8.26 17.19 16.27
N HIS A 31 -7.06 16.62 16.09
CA HIS A 31 -6.81 15.48 15.22
C HIS A 31 -6.48 14.21 16.02
N LEU A 32 -6.53 13.06 15.33
CA LEU A 32 -6.09 11.77 15.84
C LEU A 32 -4.70 11.46 15.30
N VAL A 33 -3.74 11.19 16.19
CA VAL A 33 -2.46 10.59 15.84
C VAL A 33 -2.51 9.10 16.15
N MET A 34 -2.13 8.28 15.18
CA MET A 34 -2.09 6.83 15.27
C MET A 34 -0.89 6.28 14.49
N PRO A 35 -0.47 5.02 14.74
CA PRO A 35 0.52 4.38 13.89
C PRO A 35 0.11 4.40 12.42
N GLY A 36 1.10 4.50 11.53
CA GLY A 36 0.87 4.36 10.10
C GLY A 36 0.24 3.01 9.76
N LEU A 37 -0.64 2.99 8.76
CA LEU A 37 -1.22 1.76 8.27
C LEU A 37 -0.18 0.96 7.48
N VAL A 38 -0.10 -0.35 7.74
CA VAL A 38 0.76 -1.27 7.00
C VAL A 38 -0.09 -2.07 6.02
N ASN A 39 0.16 -1.91 4.72
CA ASN A 39 -0.50 -2.71 3.70
C ASN A 39 0.24 -4.04 3.51
N MET A 40 -0.40 -5.14 3.91
CA MET A 40 0.19 -6.48 3.86
C MET A 40 0.10 -7.16 2.50
N HIS A 41 -0.72 -6.66 1.57
CA HIS A 41 -0.91 -7.29 0.28
C HIS A 41 -1.36 -6.29 -0.78
N THR A 42 -0.56 -6.11 -1.83
CA THR A 42 -0.91 -5.22 -2.94
C THR A 42 -0.21 -5.64 -4.22
N HIS A 43 -0.87 -5.37 -5.35
CA HIS A 43 -0.26 -5.42 -6.68
C HIS A 43 -0.12 -3.98 -7.19
N VAL A 44 0.94 -3.29 -6.76
CA VAL A 44 1.13 -1.86 -7.05
C VAL A 44 0.97 -1.51 -8.54
N PRO A 45 1.54 -2.28 -9.51
CA PRO A 45 1.38 -1.97 -10.93
C PRO A 45 -0.07 -2.00 -11.43
N MET A 46 -0.95 -2.75 -10.78
CA MET A 46 -2.37 -2.82 -11.16
C MET A 46 -3.11 -1.50 -10.92
N THR A 47 -2.49 -0.51 -10.29
CA THR A 47 -3.02 0.87 -10.22
C THR A 47 -3.29 1.44 -11.62
N PHE A 48 -2.46 1.10 -12.62
CA PHE A 48 -2.69 1.50 -14.02
C PHE A 48 -3.90 0.80 -14.66
N LEU A 49 -4.40 -0.27 -14.05
CA LEU A 49 -5.55 -1.05 -14.51
C LEU A 49 -6.83 -0.71 -13.73
N ARG A 50 -6.81 0.33 -12.89
CA ARG A 50 -7.97 0.74 -12.09
C ARG A 50 -9.15 1.11 -13.00
N GLY A 51 -10.30 0.48 -12.77
CA GLY A 51 -11.54 0.73 -13.51
C GLY A 51 -11.56 0.19 -14.94
N VAL A 52 -10.57 -0.62 -15.34
CA VAL A 52 -10.48 -1.14 -16.73
C VAL A 52 -11.51 -2.25 -17.02
N ALA A 53 -11.82 -3.06 -16.02
CA ALA A 53 -12.86 -4.09 -16.12
C ALA A 53 -13.41 -4.36 -14.73
N GLU A 54 -14.74 -4.33 -14.63
CA GLU A 54 -15.52 -4.59 -13.42
C GLU A 54 -16.52 -5.72 -13.72
N ASP A 55 -17.07 -6.34 -12.66
CA ASP A 55 -18.15 -7.34 -12.74
C ASP A 55 -17.89 -8.55 -13.66
N ARG A 56 -16.68 -9.10 -13.59
CA ARG A 56 -16.31 -10.33 -14.32
C ARG A 56 -15.90 -11.46 -13.37
N PRO A 57 -16.15 -12.74 -13.73
CA PRO A 57 -15.54 -13.87 -13.04
C PRO A 57 -14.02 -13.75 -13.01
N LEU A 58 -13.39 -14.13 -11.88
CA LEU A 58 -11.95 -13.95 -11.66
C LEU A 58 -11.09 -14.47 -12.82
N GLN A 59 -11.39 -15.67 -13.33
CA GLN A 59 -10.60 -16.23 -14.43
C GLN A 59 -10.77 -15.48 -15.75
N ASP A 60 -11.97 -15.00 -16.06
CA ASP A 60 -12.19 -14.20 -17.26
C ASP A 60 -11.50 -12.83 -17.13
N TRP A 61 -11.53 -12.24 -15.93
CA TRP A 61 -10.82 -11.01 -15.65
C TRP A 61 -9.29 -11.18 -15.79
N LEU A 62 -8.72 -12.22 -15.20
CA LEU A 62 -7.29 -12.52 -15.30
C LEU A 62 -6.86 -12.76 -16.75
N SER A 63 -7.51 -13.71 -17.41
CA SER A 63 -7.09 -14.21 -18.73
C SER A 63 -7.37 -13.25 -19.88
N GLN A 64 -8.48 -12.52 -19.83
CA GLN A 64 -8.89 -11.66 -20.94
C GLN A 64 -8.52 -10.19 -20.72
N VAL A 65 -8.28 -9.76 -19.48
CA VAL A 65 -8.02 -8.34 -19.16
C VAL A 65 -6.62 -8.14 -18.60
N VAL A 66 -6.28 -8.81 -17.50
CA VAL A 66 -5.05 -8.52 -16.74
C VAL A 66 -3.81 -9.00 -17.48
N TRP A 67 -3.69 -10.31 -17.76
CA TRP A 67 -2.48 -10.87 -18.39
C TRP A 67 -2.16 -10.24 -19.75
N PRO A 68 -3.12 -10.01 -20.66
CA PRO A 68 -2.82 -9.36 -21.94
C PRO A 68 -2.31 -7.91 -21.79
N ARG A 69 -2.70 -7.21 -20.73
CA ARG A 69 -2.28 -5.82 -20.47
C ARG A 69 -0.93 -5.76 -19.76
N GLU A 70 -0.69 -6.66 -18.81
CA GLU A 70 0.61 -6.80 -18.16
C GLU A 70 1.68 -7.19 -19.20
N ALA A 71 1.40 -8.16 -20.09
CA ALA A 71 2.34 -8.58 -21.12
C ALA A 71 2.74 -7.46 -22.10
N LYS A 72 1.82 -6.54 -22.40
CA LYS A 72 2.12 -5.36 -23.24
C LYS A 72 2.95 -4.30 -22.51
N SER A 73 2.80 -4.21 -21.19
CA SER A 73 3.44 -3.19 -20.37
C SER A 73 4.81 -3.62 -19.85
N PHE A 74 5.04 -4.93 -19.70
CA PHE A 74 6.29 -5.52 -19.23
C PHE A 74 6.83 -6.51 -20.26
N THR A 75 7.65 -6.02 -21.20
CA THR A 75 8.26 -6.82 -22.28
C THR A 75 9.21 -7.93 -21.80
N ILE A 76 9.47 -8.06 -20.48
CA ILE A 76 10.54 -8.92 -19.95
C ILE A 76 10.11 -10.27 -19.35
N TYR A 77 8.83 -10.60 -19.22
CA TYR A 77 8.41 -11.95 -18.80
C TYR A 77 7.11 -12.38 -19.48
N CYS A 78 7.18 -12.90 -20.70
CA CYS A 78 6.14 -13.78 -21.22
C CYS A 78 6.27 -15.14 -20.54
N MET A 79 5.94 -15.22 -19.24
CA MET A 79 5.74 -16.50 -18.57
C MET A 79 4.45 -17.14 -19.10
N PRO A 80 4.45 -18.43 -19.46
CA PRO A 80 3.25 -19.11 -19.91
C PRO A 80 2.18 -19.10 -18.81
N PRO A 81 0.86 -19.10 -19.15
CA PRO A 81 -0.24 -18.91 -18.20
C PRO A 81 -0.24 -19.81 -16.96
N LYS A 82 0.40 -20.98 -17.05
CA LYS A 82 0.53 -21.96 -15.97
C LYS A 82 1.51 -21.56 -14.85
N GLU A 83 2.38 -20.57 -15.08
CA GLU A 83 3.41 -20.13 -14.11
C GLU A 83 3.01 -18.86 -13.34
N VAL A 84 2.07 -18.06 -13.88
CA VAL A 84 1.55 -16.85 -13.24
C VAL A 84 0.74 -17.15 -11.96
N MET A 85 0.18 -18.36 -11.86
CA MET A 85 -0.69 -18.76 -10.74
C MET A 85 0.05 -18.99 -9.41
N TRP A 86 1.37 -19.19 -9.42
CA TRP A 86 2.08 -19.75 -8.25
C TRP A 86 3.08 -18.80 -7.56
N HIS A 87 3.48 -17.69 -8.18
CA HIS A 87 4.44 -16.75 -7.58
C HIS A 87 3.80 -15.55 -6.87
N THR A 88 2.47 -15.48 -6.85
CA THR A 88 1.71 -14.33 -6.33
C THR A 88 1.08 -14.61 -4.95
N LEU A 89 1.22 -15.83 -4.43
CA LEU A 89 0.61 -16.31 -3.17
C LEU A 89 1.61 -16.87 -2.14
N SER A 90 2.86 -16.40 -2.16
CA SER A 90 3.89 -16.74 -1.17
C SER A 90 4.64 -15.51 -0.70
#